data_AF-A0A328ZRD3-F1
#
_entry.id   AF-A0A328ZRD3-F1
#
_cell.length_a   1.000
_cell.length_b   1.000
_cell.length_c   1.000
_cell.angle_alpha   90.00
_cell.angle_beta   90.00
_cell.angle_gamma   90.00
#
_symmetry.space_group_name_H-M   'P 1'
#
loop_
_entity.id
_entity.type
_entity.pdbx_description
1 polymer ?
#
loop_
_entity_poly.entity_id
_entity_poly.type
_entity_poly.pdbx_seq_one_letter_code
_entity_poly.pdbx_strand_id
1 'polypeptide(L)'
;MPFIDVMHTYFRGEKIEALFFIATTGLALVIFGITALKAERGGYAWGVGIPSILFGLVLIGVGAGVGLRTDRQVAELERSFQRSPAALVQEELPRMEKVNATFRTTYYVLGLVSALGLLIHYLGGPGWGRGLGSTLILLGAIGLLIDGFAQRRAEPYMAALMQLDAGQQPVNTSAGRP
;
A
#
# COMPACT_ATOMS: atom_id res chain seq x y z
N MET A 1 13.56 13.33 -16.05
CA MET A 1 12.16 13.49 -16.51
C MET A 1 11.58 14.70 -15.80
N PRO A 2 10.73 15.51 -16.45
CA PRO A 2 9.97 16.58 -15.79
C PRO A 2 9.19 16.06 -14.57
N PHE A 3 9.07 16.88 -13.52
CA PHE A 3 8.36 16.51 -12.28
C PHE A 3 6.95 15.98 -12.56
N ILE A 4 6.23 16.63 -13.47
CA ILE A 4 4.84 16.28 -13.80
C ILE A 4 4.73 14.86 -14.39
N ASP A 5 5.69 14.44 -15.21
CA ASP A 5 5.70 13.10 -15.81
C ASP A 5 5.94 12.02 -14.76
N VAL A 6 6.83 12.30 -13.79
CA VAL A 6 7.09 11.40 -12.67
C VAL A 6 5.86 11.28 -11.77
N MET A 7 5.19 12.40 -11.48
CA MET A 7 3.95 12.45 -10.73
C MET A 7 2.86 11.61 -11.42
N HIS A 8 2.65 11.80 -12.72
CA HIS A 8 1.69 11.01 -13.49
C HIS A 8 2.01 9.52 -13.48
N THR A 9 3.29 9.16 -13.60
CA THR A 9 3.73 7.76 -13.57
C THR A 9 3.42 7.13 -12.21
N TYR A 10 3.70 7.86 -11.11
CA TYR A 10 3.38 7.41 -9.76
C TYR A 10 1.88 7.18 -9.58
N PHE A 11 1.03 8.17 -9.86
CA PHE A 11 -0.41 8.04 -9.61
C PHE A 11 -1.12 7.09 -10.58
N ARG A 12 -0.64 6.97 -11.83
CA ARG A 12 -1.12 5.94 -12.76
C ARG A 12 -0.82 4.55 -12.21
N GLY A 13 0.40 4.33 -11.72
CA GLY A 13 0.79 3.08 -11.07
C GLY A 13 -0.05 2.80 -9.82
N GLU A 14 -0.25 3.80 -8.96
CA GLU A 14 -1.06 3.69 -7.74
C GLU A 14 -2.51 3.27 -8.05
N LYS A 15 -3.13 3.91 -9.06
CA LYS A 15 -4.48 3.57 -9.49
C LYS A 15 -4.58 2.16 -10.08
N ILE A 16 -3.64 1.78 -10.93
CA ILE A 16 -3.61 0.45 -11.55
C ILE A 16 -3.45 -0.63 -10.47
N GLU A 17 -2.50 -0.45 -9.56
CA GLU A 17 -2.28 -1.39 -8.46
C GLU A 17 -3.52 -1.49 -7.55
N ALA A 18 -4.12 -0.35 -7.21
CA ALA A 18 -5.33 -0.33 -6.38
C ALA A 18 -6.50 -1.09 -7.01
N LEU A 19 -6.80 -0.84 -8.28
CA LEU A 19 -7.98 -1.43 -8.94
C LEU A 19 -7.73 -2.86 -9.42
N PHE A 20 -6.56 -3.14 -10.00
CA PHE A 20 -6.30 -4.41 -10.69
C PHE A 20 -5.46 -5.40 -9.91
N PHE A 21 -4.77 -4.97 -8.85
CA PHE A 21 -4.04 -5.87 -7.97
C PHE A 21 -4.71 -6.00 -6.60
N ILE A 22 -4.94 -4.89 -5.89
CA ILE A 22 -5.49 -4.91 -4.53
C ILE A 22 -6.96 -5.36 -4.55
N ALA A 23 -7.83 -4.69 -5.31
CA ALA A 23 -9.26 -5.01 -5.29
C ALA A 23 -9.58 -6.40 -5.86
N THR A 24 -8.88 -6.83 -6.92
CA THR A 24 -9.04 -8.17 -7.52
C THR A 24 -8.52 -9.27 -6.60
N THR A 25 -7.39 -9.05 -5.90
CA THR A 25 -6.90 -9.98 -4.86
C THR A 25 -7.91 -10.08 -3.72
N GLY A 26 -8.51 -8.95 -3.34
CA GLY A 26 -9.60 -8.94 -2.36
C GLY A 26 -10.80 -9.79 -2.78
N LEU A 27 -11.25 -9.64 -4.04
CA LEU A 27 -12.32 -10.45 -4.60
C LEU A 27 -11.95 -11.94 -4.64
N ALA A 28 -10.72 -12.26 -5.05
CA ALA A 28 -10.22 -13.64 -5.07
C ALA A 28 -10.22 -14.26 -3.68
N LEU A 29 -9.84 -13.51 -2.63
CA LEU A 29 -9.88 -13.97 -1.24
C LEU A 29 -11.32 -14.21 -0.73
N VAL A 30 -12.27 -13.36 -1.12
CA VAL A 30 -13.70 -13.57 -0.78
C VAL A 30 -14.21 -14.85 -1.44
N ILE A 31 -13.96 -15.04 -2.73
CA ILE A 31 -14.37 -16.24 -3.47
C ILE A 31 -13.71 -17.48 -2.86
N PHE A 32 -12.42 -17.41 -2.56
CA PHE A 32 -11.66 -18.48 -1.93
C PHE A 32 -12.26 -18.85 -0.57
N GLY A 33 -12.52 -17.86 0.29
CA GLY A 33 -13.06 -18.12 1.61
C GLY A 33 -14.48 -18.71 1.59
N ILE A 34 -15.35 -18.21 0.69
CA ILE A 34 -16.69 -18.81 0.47
C ILE A 34 -16.57 -20.25 -0.02
N THR A 35 -15.66 -20.51 -0.96
CA THR A 35 -15.42 -21.85 -1.50
C THR A 35 -14.91 -22.80 -0.41
N ALA A 36 -13.98 -22.34 0.44
CA ALA A 36 -13.45 -23.12 1.56
C ALA A 36 -14.56 -23.53 2.55
N LEU A 37 -15.47 -22.61 2.88
CA LEU A 37 -16.61 -22.91 3.78
C LEU A 37 -17.63 -23.89 3.16
N LYS A 38 -17.69 -23.98 1.83
CA LYS A 38 -18.57 -24.94 1.13
C LYS A 38 -17.92 -26.32 0.97
N ALA A 39 -16.63 -26.35 0.66
CA ALA A 39 -15.89 -27.56 0.36
C ALA A 39 -15.49 -28.35 1.62
N GLU A 40 -15.16 -27.65 2.70
CA GLU A 40 -14.70 -28.25 3.95
C GLU A 40 -15.69 -28.03 5.09
N ARG A 41 -15.58 -28.85 6.15
CA ARG A 41 -16.40 -28.73 7.36
C ARG A 41 -15.51 -28.71 8.60
N GLY A 42 -16.09 -28.25 9.71
CA GLY A 42 -15.38 -28.17 10.99
C GLY A 42 -14.39 -27.01 11.08
N GLY A 43 -13.58 -27.01 12.13
CA GLY A 43 -12.78 -25.85 12.53
C GLY A 43 -11.82 -25.32 11.46
N TYR A 44 -11.25 -26.19 10.64
CA TYR A 44 -10.32 -25.80 9.57
C TYR A 44 -11.00 -24.87 8.54
N ALA A 45 -12.20 -25.24 8.08
CA ALA A 45 -12.96 -24.44 7.12
C ALA A 45 -13.25 -23.03 7.65
N TRP A 46 -13.59 -22.92 8.94
CA TRP A 46 -13.83 -21.63 9.60
C TRP A 46 -12.55 -20.81 9.77
N GLY A 47 -11.43 -21.47 10.13
CA GLY A 47 -10.11 -20.83 10.27
C GLY A 47 -9.58 -20.29 8.94
N VAL A 48 -9.94 -20.92 7.82
CA VAL A 48 -9.59 -20.42 6.49
C VAL A 48 -10.58 -19.38 5.98
N GLY A 49 -11.86 -19.75 5.96
CA GLY A 49 -12.89 -19.02 5.22
C GLY A 49 -13.18 -17.64 5.77
N ILE A 50 -13.43 -17.52 7.07
CA ILE A 50 -13.84 -16.24 7.66
C ILE A 50 -12.73 -15.18 7.56
N PRO A 51 -11.46 -15.46 7.96
CA PRO A 51 -10.41 -14.46 7.84
C PRO A 51 -10.12 -14.06 6.39
N SER A 52 -10.17 -15.00 5.43
CA SER A 52 -10.01 -14.68 4.01
C SER A 52 -11.10 -13.75 3.49
N ILE A 53 -12.37 -14.00 3.85
CA ILE A 53 -13.49 -13.14 3.44
C ILE A 53 -13.32 -11.74 4.04
N LEU A 54 -13.07 -11.63 5.34
CA LEU A 54 -12.93 -10.35 6.02
C LEU A 54 -11.78 -9.52 5.43
N PHE A 55 -10.61 -10.13 5.26
CA PHE A 55 -9.47 -9.44 4.68
C PHE A 55 -9.71 -9.08 3.21
N GLY A 56 -10.35 -9.97 2.45
CA GLY A 56 -10.71 -9.71 1.06
C GLY A 56 -11.64 -8.49 0.91
N LEU A 57 -12.63 -8.34 1.79
CA LEU A 57 -13.50 -7.16 1.83
C LEU A 57 -12.72 -5.87 2.16
N VAL A 58 -11.77 -5.93 3.08
CA VAL A 58 -10.88 -4.79 3.37
C VAL A 58 -10.07 -4.41 2.13
N LEU A 59 -9.45 -5.36 1.44
CA LEU A 59 -8.69 -5.09 0.22
C LEU A 59 -9.57 -4.49 -0.88
N ILE A 60 -10.79 -4.98 -1.08
CA ILE A 60 -11.73 -4.38 -2.04
C ILE A 60 -12.01 -2.91 -1.67
N GLY A 61 -12.27 -2.63 -0.40
CA GLY A 61 -12.50 -1.26 0.08
C GLY A 61 -11.30 -0.35 -0.13
N VAL A 62 -10.10 -0.81 0.19
CA VAL A 62 -8.84 -0.07 -0.02
C VAL A 62 -8.59 0.17 -1.50
N GLY A 63 -8.66 -0.87 -2.33
CA GLY A 63 -8.41 -0.79 -3.77
C GLY A 63 -9.40 0.12 -4.48
N ALA A 64 -10.70 0.01 -4.17
CA ALA A 64 -11.72 0.92 -4.70
C ALA A 64 -11.52 2.35 -4.21
N GLY A 65 -11.28 2.55 -2.91
CA GLY A 65 -11.10 3.87 -2.31
C GLY A 65 -9.91 4.63 -2.89
N VAL A 66 -8.76 3.97 -3.05
CA VAL A 66 -7.59 4.56 -3.71
C VAL A 66 -7.87 4.80 -5.19
N GLY A 67 -8.36 3.79 -5.92
CA GLY A 67 -8.59 3.91 -7.35
C GLY A 67 -9.58 5.02 -7.75
N LEU A 68 -10.62 5.25 -6.95
CA LEU A 68 -11.63 6.28 -7.21
C LEU A 68 -11.18 7.70 -6.84
N ARG A 69 -10.30 7.85 -5.83
CA ARG A 69 -9.85 9.18 -5.39
C ARG A 69 -8.65 9.71 -6.19
N THR A 70 -7.83 8.83 -6.77
CA THR A 70 -6.56 9.20 -7.40
C THR A 70 -6.71 10.26 -8.50
N ASP A 71 -7.75 10.17 -9.35
CA ASP A 71 -7.93 11.15 -10.45
C ASP A 71 -8.12 12.58 -9.92
N ARG A 72 -8.90 12.72 -8.84
CA ARG A 72 -9.12 14.01 -8.19
C ARG A 72 -7.83 14.54 -7.57
N GLN A 73 -7.06 13.67 -6.90
CA GLN A 73 -5.78 14.03 -6.29
C GLN A 73 -4.78 14.51 -7.34
N VAL A 74 -4.69 13.84 -8.50
CA VAL A 74 -3.83 14.26 -9.61
C VAL A 74 -4.22 15.66 -10.11
N ALA A 75 -5.51 15.89 -10.35
CA ALA A 75 -6.00 17.20 -10.82
C ALA A 75 -5.74 18.33 -9.82
N GLU A 76 -5.83 18.06 -8.51
CA GLU A 76 -5.51 19.02 -7.45
C GLU A 76 -4.01 19.35 -7.43
N LEU A 77 -3.15 18.33 -7.55
CA LEU A 77 -1.69 18.50 -7.62
C LEU A 77 -1.24 19.25 -8.88
N GLU A 78 -1.81 18.95 -10.04
CA GLU A 78 -1.54 19.70 -11.29
C GLU A 78 -1.84 21.19 -11.11
N ARG A 79 -3.01 21.53 -10.56
CA ARG A 79 -3.39 22.92 -10.29
C ARG A 79 -2.50 23.58 -9.25
N SER A 80 -2.02 22.83 -8.26
CA SER A 80 -1.08 23.34 -7.25
C SER A 80 0.27 23.63 -7.90
N PHE A 81 0.79 22.72 -8.72
CA PHE A 81 2.04 22.88 -9.46
C PHE A 81 2.01 24.10 -10.40
N GLN A 82 0.91 24.30 -11.14
CA GLN A 82 0.75 25.45 -12.02
C GLN A 82 0.67 26.79 -11.27
N ARG A 83 0.09 26.80 -10.06
CA ARG A 83 -0.05 28.00 -9.25
C ARG A 83 1.25 28.36 -8.54
N SER A 84 1.86 27.40 -7.86
CA SER A 84 3.12 27.57 -7.16
C SER A 84 3.75 26.20 -6.90
N PRO A 85 4.83 25.86 -7.62
CA PRO A 85 5.62 24.67 -7.31
C PRO A 85 6.07 24.60 -5.84
N ALA A 86 6.28 25.76 -5.20
CA ALA A 86 6.66 25.83 -3.78
C ALA A 86 5.54 25.51 -2.82
N ALA A 87 4.32 25.96 -3.11
CA ALA A 87 3.17 25.56 -2.31
C ALA A 87 2.91 24.05 -2.44
N LEU A 88 3.06 23.48 -3.65
CA LEU A 88 2.94 22.05 -3.85
C LEU A 88 3.92 21.26 -2.99
N VAL A 89 5.21 21.63 -3.00
CA VAL A 89 6.23 20.92 -2.23
C VAL A 89 5.94 20.99 -0.73
N GLN A 90 5.55 22.16 -0.22
CA GLN A 90 5.23 22.35 1.20
C GLN A 90 4.07 21.46 1.68
N GLU A 91 3.10 21.16 0.81
CA GLU A 91 1.97 20.30 1.14
C GLU A 91 2.24 18.82 0.88
N GLU A 92 2.86 18.51 -0.26
CA GLU A 92 2.97 17.14 -0.76
C GLU A 92 4.17 16.37 -0.18
N LEU A 93 5.26 17.07 0.14
CA LEU A 93 6.44 16.44 0.72
C LEU A 93 6.14 15.82 2.10
N PRO A 94 5.53 16.54 3.08
CA PRO A 94 5.16 15.94 4.37
C PRO A 94 4.15 14.80 4.23
N ARG A 95 3.24 14.87 3.25
CA ARG A 95 2.31 13.78 2.95
C ARG A 95 3.05 12.53 2.53
N MET A 96 4.00 12.65 1.60
CA MET A 96 4.79 11.52 1.11
C MET A 96 5.76 10.97 2.15
N GLU A 97 6.31 11.82 3.03
CA GLU A 97 7.06 11.36 4.20
C GLU A 97 6.22 10.46 5.12
N LYS A 98 4.98 10.87 5.40
CA LYS A 98 4.04 10.07 6.19
C LYS A 98 3.70 8.74 5.51
N VAL A 99 3.46 8.74 4.19
CA VAL A 99 3.25 7.51 3.41
C VAL A 99 4.44 6.58 3.54
N ASN A 100 5.66 7.09 3.33
CA ASN A 100 6.88 6.29 3.40
C ASN A 100 7.16 5.75 4.81
N ALA A 101 6.88 6.53 5.85
CA ALA A 101 7.00 6.08 7.23
C ALA A 101 6.02 4.95 7.57
N THR A 102 4.85 4.93 6.93
CA THR A 102 3.83 3.90 7.14
C THR A 102 4.32 2.53 6.67
N PHE A 103 5.04 2.44 5.54
CA PHE A 103 5.56 1.15 5.04
C PHE A 103 6.43 0.42 6.07
N ARG A 104 7.28 1.15 6.80
CA ARG A 104 8.11 0.54 7.86
C ARG A 104 7.25 -0.11 8.93
N THR A 105 6.24 0.60 9.40
CA THR A 105 5.32 0.09 10.43
C THR A 105 4.55 -1.12 9.91
N THR A 106 4.01 -1.04 8.70
CA THR A 106 3.21 -2.11 8.11
C THR A 106 4.05 -3.37 7.85
N TYR A 107 5.32 -3.25 7.44
CA TYR A 107 6.21 -4.41 7.31
C TYR A 107 6.40 -5.16 8.63
N TYR A 108 6.63 -4.44 9.75
CA TYR A 108 6.74 -5.10 11.04
C TYR A 108 5.43 -5.75 11.47
N VAL A 109 4.31 -5.07 11.26
CA VAL A 109 2.98 -5.62 11.61
C VAL A 109 2.67 -6.87 10.79
N LEU A 110 2.84 -6.82 9.47
CA LEU A 110 2.55 -7.95 8.59
C LEU A 110 3.54 -9.10 8.79
N GLY A 111 4.83 -8.80 9.01
CA GLY A 111 5.82 -9.80 9.38
C GLY A 111 5.48 -10.50 10.68
N LEU A 112 5.03 -9.75 11.70
CA LEU A 112 4.55 -10.32 12.96
C LEU A 112 3.29 -11.17 12.76
N VAL A 113 2.33 -10.71 11.95
CA VAL A 113 1.13 -11.49 11.61
C VAL A 113 1.50 -12.82 10.95
N SER A 114 2.43 -12.82 9.99
CA SER A 114 2.92 -14.05 9.36
C SER A 114 3.65 -14.96 10.35
N ALA A 115 4.49 -14.41 11.24
CA ALA A 115 5.20 -15.17 12.26
C ALA A 115 4.23 -15.82 13.28
N LEU A 116 3.24 -15.07 13.76
CA LEU A 116 2.17 -15.61 14.61
C LEU A 116 1.35 -16.66 13.86
N GLY A 117 1.10 -16.46 12.56
CA GLY A 117 0.46 -17.44 11.69
C GLY A 117 1.22 -18.77 11.67
N LEU A 118 2.55 -18.75 11.56
CA LEU A 118 3.38 -19.95 11.64
C LEU A 118 3.24 -20.66 12.99
N LEU A 119 3.31 -19.92 14.09
CA LEU A 119 3.15 -20.49 15.43
C LEU A 119 1.77 -21.14 15.60
N ILE A 120 0.70 -20.43 15.20
CA ILE A 120 -0.67 -20.94 15.28
C ILE A 120 -0.87 -22.15 14.37
N HIS A 121 -0.26 -22.17 13.18
CA HIS A 121 -0.36 -23.28 12.25
C HIS A 121 0.19 -24.59 12.84
N TYR A 122 1.37 -24.54 13.47
CA TYR A 122 2.05 -25.72 13.99
C TYR A 122 1.62 -26.10 15.41
N LEU A 123 1.25 -25.13 16.25
CA LEU A 123 0.92 -25.35 17.66
C LEU A 123 -0.59 -25.37 17.96
N GLY A 124 -1.42 -24.82 17.07
CA GLY A 124 -2.86 -24.65 17.28
C GLY A 124 -3.73 -25.88 16.98
N GLY A 125 -3.11 -27.05 16.73
CA GLY A 125 -3.81 -28.30 16.41
C GLY A 125 -4.37 -28.38 14.98
N PRO A 126 -4.83 -29.57 14.53
CA PRO A 126 -5.09 -29.86 13.12
C PRO A 126 -6.34 -29.19 12.52
N GLY A 127 -7.25 -28.68 13.35
CA GLY A 127 -8.50 -28.05 12.92
C GLY A 127 -8.36 -26.55 12.68
N TRP A 128 -9.01 -25.77 13.55
CA TRP A 128 -9.08 -24.32 13.41
C TRP A 128 -7.72 -23.63 13.45
N GLY A 129 -6.81 -24.05 14.34
CA GLY A 129 -5.47 -23.46 14.43
C GLY A 129 -4.67 -23.61 13.14
N ARG A 130 -4.61 -24.83 12.58
CA ARG A 130 -3.94 -25.06 11.29
C ARG A 130 -4.52 -24.21 10.16
N GLY A 131 -5.85 -24.08 10.10
CA GLY A 131 -6.54 -23.26 9.11
C GLY A 131 -6.23 -21.77 9.26
N LEU A 132 -6.43 -21.22 10.46
CA LEU A 132 -6.17 -19.81 10.76
C LEU A 132 -4.70 -19.46 10.53
N GLY A 133 -3.79 -20.29 11.03
CA GLY A 133 -2.35 -20.07 10.89
C GLY A 133 -1.91 -19.99 9.43
N SER A 134 -2.35 -20.94 8.59
CA SER A 134 -2.11 -20.91 7.14
C SER A 134 -2.63 -19.62 6.50
N THR A 135 -3.85 -19.19 6.87
CA THR A 135 -4.44 -17.97 6.32
C THR A 135 -3.67 -16.74 6.75
N LEU A 136 -3.28 -16.60 8.03
CA LEU A 136 -2.50 -15.45 8.50
C LEU A 136 -1.15 -15.32 7.79
N ILE A 137 -0.48 -16.45 7.51
CA ILE A 137 0.76 -16.46 6.71
C ILE A 137 0.49 -15.90 5.31
N LEU A 138 -0.54 -16.40 4.64
CA LEU A 138 -0.93 -15.96 3.30
C LEU A 138 -1.30 -14.47 3.28
N LEU A 139 -2.11 -14.01 4.23
CA LEU A 139 -2.56 -12.61 4.30
C LEU A 139 -1.38 -11.67 4.58
N GLY A 140 -0.47 -12.04 5.47
CA GLY A 140 0.74 -11.28 5.71
C GLY A 140 1.64 -11.21 4.47
N ALA A 141 1.82 -12.32 3.74
CA ALA A 141 2.58 -12.34 2.49
C ALA A 141 1.95 -11.45 1.40
N ILE A 142 0.63 -11.51 1.22
CA ILE A 142 -0.10 -10.63 0.28
C ILE A 142 0.09 -9.16 0.67
N GLY A 143 -0.07 -8.81 1.94
CA GLY A 143 0.12 -7.44 2.41
C GLY A 143 1.55 -6.94 2.17
N LEU A 144 2.57 -7.77 2.44
CA LEU A 144 3.97 -7.42 2.24
C LEU A 144 4.28 -7.20 0.75
N LEU A 145 3.67 -7.99 -0.13
CA LEU A 145 3.80 -7.79 -1.58
C LEU A 145 3.17 -6.47 -2.03
N ILE A 146 1.97 -6.15 -1.56
CA ILE A 146 1.29 -4.88 -1.87
C ILE A 146 2.17 -3.70 -1.42
N ASP A 147 2.62 -3.70 -0.17
CA ASP A 147 3.46 -2.62 0.36
C ASP A 147 4.83 -2.54 -0.33
N GLY A 148 5.40 -3.68 -0.71
CA GLY A 148 6.64 -3.75 -1.49
C GLY A 148 6.54 -3.01 -2.82
N PHE A 149 5.47 -3.26 -3.58
CA PHE A 149 5.24 -2.54 -4.83
C PHE A 149 4.93 -1.07 -4.61
N ALA A 150 4.09 -0.75 -3.60
CA ALA A 150 3.74 0.62 -3.27
C ALA A 150 4.97 1.46 -2.85
N GLN A 151 5.83 0.91 -2.01
CA GLN A 151 7.07 1.58 -1.59
C GLN A 151 8.02 1.79 -2.76
N ARG A 152 8.25 0.75 -3.58
CA ARG A 152 9.15 0.85 -4.73
C ARG A 152 8.65 1.87 -5.76
N ARG A 153 7.33 1.98 -5.91
CA ARG A 153 6.69 3.01 -6.75
C ARG A 153 6.87 4.42 -6.18
N ALA A 154 6.87 4.58 -4.86
CA ALA A 154 6.99 5.89 -4.21
C ALA A 154 8.39 6.50 -4.31
N GLU A 155 9.45 5.69 -4.42
CA GLU A 155 10.84 6.18 -4.41
C GLU A 155 11.16 7.23 -5.49
N PRO A 156 10.86 7.02 -6.79
CA PRO A 156 11.15 8.01 -7.82
C PRO A 156 10.35 9.30 -7.64
N TYR A 157 9.12 9.19 -7.14
CA TYR A 157 8.26 10.35 -6.90
C TYR A 157 8.76 11.19 -5.73
N MET A 158 9.16 10.55 -4.64
CA MET A 158 9.79 11.21 -3.50
C MET A 158 11.09 11.91 -3.89
N ALA A 159 11.94 11.26 -4.69
CA ALA A 159 13.17 11.86 -5.20
C ALA A 159 12.87 13.09 -6.07
N ALA A 160 11.84 13.04 -6.91
CA ALA A 160 11.42 14.18 -7.72
C ALA A 160 10.89 15.35 -6.88
N LEU A 161 10.15 15.08 -5.80
CA LEU A 161 9.70 16.11 -4.85
C LEU A 161 10.89 16.78 -4.14
N MET A 162 11.88 16.01 -3.69
CA MET A 162 13.09 16.55 -3.04
C MET A 162 13.94 17.40 -4.01
N GLN A 163 14.06 16.99 -5.28
CA GLN A 163 14.74 17.79 -6.30
C GLN A 163 14.00 19.10 -6.58
N LEU A 164 12.67 19.04 -6.62
CA LEU A 164 11.83 20.22 -6.82
C LEU A 164 11.96 21.20 -5.64
N ASP A 165 12.02 20.71 -4.40
CA ASP A 165 12.28 21.51 -3.19
C ASP A 165 13.65 22.22 -3.27
N ALA A 166 14.70 21.45 -3.57
CA ALA A 166 16.07 21.99 -3.66
C ALA A 166 16.21 23.08 -4.74
N GLY A 167 15.47 22.97 -5.85
CA GLY A 167 15.45 23.98 -6.91
C GLY A 167 14.71 25.28 -6.54
N GLN A 168 13.94 25.28 -5.46
CA GLN A 168 13.18 26.43 -4.98
C GLN A 168 13.83 27.14 -3.81
N GLN A 169 14.74 26.46 -3.10
CA GLN A 169 15.53 27.10 -2.05
C GLN A 169 16.44 28.17 -2.69
N PRO A 170 16.45 29.41 -2.17
CA PRO A 170 17.31 30.45 -2.73
C PRO A 170 18.77 29.98 -2.63
N VAL A 171 19.51 30.05 -3.75
CA VAL A 171 20.95 29.82 -3.77
C VAL A 171 21.56 30.79 -2.76
N ASN A 172 22.02 30.27 -1.63
CA ASN A 172 22.67 31.07 -0.61
C ASN A 172 24.07 31.44 -1.13
N THR A 173 24.17 32.50 -1.93
CA THR A 173 25.44 33.10 -2.37
C THR A 173 26.06 33.90 -1.21
N SER A 174 26.38 33.21 -0.11
CA SER A 174 27.20 33.74 0.97
C SER A 174 28.57 33.06 0.98
N ALA A 175 29.26 33.10 -0.16
CA ALA A 175 30.70 32.91 -0.21
C ALA A 175 31.33 34.24 -0.65
N GLY A 176 31.69 35.03 0.36
CA GLY A 176 32.39 36.29 0.19
C GLY A 176 33.71 36.12 -0.56
N ARG A 177 33.92 37.00 -1.53
CA ARG A 177 35.20 37.65 -1.82
C ARG A 177 34.99 39.14 -1.45
N PRO A 178 35.99 39.86 -0.94
CA PRO A 178 37.40 39.82 -1.34
C PRO A 178 38.35 39.15 -0.34
#